data_AF-A0ABD8AVM7-F1
#
_entry.id   AF-A0ABD8AVM7-F1
#
_cell.length_a   1.000
_cell.length_b   1.000
_cell.length_c   1.000
_cell.angle_alpha   90.00
_cell.angle_beta   90.00
_cell.angle_gamma   90.00
#
_symmetry.space_group_name_H-M   'P 1'
#
loop_
_entity.id
_entity.type
_entity.pdbx_description
1 polymer ?
#
loop_
_entity_poly.entity_id
_entity_poly.type
_entity_poly.pdbx_seq_one_letter_code
_entity_poly.pdbx_strand_id
1 'polypeptide(L)'
;MKHLLQRCLLGLLSLSMCVMTSGCWSAFEIQQVDYAKAFGIDYKDGMYHLYVQTLDFASVAKSESSTKSADTPPVWVGHAEGKTMSLALNELFRTAQLHMAWGHVTAIVMAEGVLTSKHIKEVFDMLGRFPESRYTTWVYGTRAPLEKILSATSIYNMSPLDSILHNPLPTYMEESLYPPVLSFKLIATHNDPATTTYLPSIALNDTQWAENEKKHDLFLVEGAFFEKTGYDFEYFPRSQLPGYHWLIKDMRRAPLLVQKDGTIYGALSVGLPKIKIKPVIQGEDVTFNIDAHYLTALYEYLVPTSYEEMIQISEVKLREQIMQTYRHGLERGVDIYGLQEKLYRKNPKLWRKLSNNGSKMMLTEDSIKDLKIHLTIPYTGKYKRKV
;
A
#
# COMPACT_ATOMS: atom_id res chain seq x y z
N MET A 1 -37.89 -8.99 -65.30
CA MET A 1 -37.09 -9.87 -64.40
C MET A 1 -35.89 -9.17 -63.75
N LYS A 2 -34.95 -8.56 -64.49
CA LYS A 2 -33.73 -7.93 -63.92
C LYS A 2 -34.01 -6.84 -62.86
N HIS A 3 -34.99 -5.96 -63.08
CA HIS A 3 -35.35 -4.92 -62.11
C HIS A 3 -36.02 -5.45 -60.84
N LEU A 4 -36.75 -6.58 -60.93
CA LEU A 4 -37.35 -7.23 -59.76
C LEU A 4 -36.26 -7.87 -58.90
N LEU A 5 -35.30 -8.54 -59.54
CA LEU A 5 -34.14 -9.15 -58.87
C LEU A 5 -33.26 -8.10 -58.19
N GLN A 6 -32.99 -6.97 -58.86
CA GLN A 6 -32.25 -5.83 -58.27
C GLN A 6 -32.98 -5.24 -57.06
N ARG A 7 -34.30 -5.07 -57.13
CA ARG A 7 -35.11 -4.58 -56.00
C ARG A 7 -35.08 -5.55 -54.81
N CYS A 8 -35.15 -6.85 -55.05
CA CYS A 8 -35.00 -7.87 -54.01
C CYS A 8 -33.60 -7.86 -53.40
N LEU A 9 -32.55 -7.72 -54.21
CA LEU A 9 -31.16 -7.68 -53.73
C LEU A 9 -30.88 -6.44 -52.88
N LEU A 10 -31.37 -5.26 -53.32
CA LEU A 10 -31.30 -4.01 -52.56
C LEU A 10 -32.09 -4.09 -51.24
N GLY A 11 -33.27 -4.73 -51.27
CA GLY A 11 -34.04 -5.00 -50.05
C GLY A 11 -33.30 -5.92 -49.08
N LEU A 12 -32.66 -6.98 -49.58
CA LEU A 12 -31.88 -7.92 -48.77
C LEU A 12 -30.63 -7.25 -48.18
N LEU A 13 -29.94 -6.40 -48.95
CA LEU A 13 -28.78 -5.63 -48.50
C LEU A 13 -29.16 -4.61 -47.41
N SER A 14 -30.27 -3.89 -47.59
CA SER A 14 -30.80 -2.97 -46.58
C SER A 14 -31.17 -3.70 -45.28
N LEU A 15 -31.81 -4.88 -45.40
CA LEU A 15 -32.17 -5.69 -44.24
C LEU A 15 -30.92 -6.22 -43.51
N SER A 16 -29.90 -6.64 -44.26
CA SER A 16 -28.60 -7.05 -43.71
C SER A 16 -27.93 -5.90 -42.95
N MET A 17 -27.97 -4.67 -43.46
CA MET A 17 -27.40 -3.52 -42.76
C MET A 17 -28.16 -3.19 -41.46
N CYS A 18 -29.48 -3.34 -41.42
CA CYS A 18 -30.25 -3.14 -40.19
C CYS A 18 -29.90 -4.16 -39.10
N VAL A 19 -29.71 -5.44 -39.47
CA VAL A 19 -29.32 -6.49 -38.51
C VAL A 19 -27.90 -6.27 -37.97
N MET A 20 -27.02 -5.64 -38.74
CA MET A 20 -25.67 -5.30 -38.27
C MET A 20 -25.62 -4.07 -37.34
N THR A 21 -26.72 -3.33 -37.19
CA THR A 21 -26.81 -2.17 -36.28
C THR A 21 -27.35 -2.49 -34.88
N SER A 22 -27.80 -3.72 -34.60
CA SER A 22 -28.28 -4.13 -33.27
C SER A 22 -27.11 -4.50 -32.33
N GLY A 23 -26.18 -3.55 -32.13
CA GLY A 23 -24.93 -3.74 -31.38
C GLY A 23 -24.98 -3.43 -29.87
N CYS A 24 -26.11 -2.95 -29.34
CA CYS A 24 -26.21 -2.50 -27.94
C CYS A 24 -26.81 -3.55 -26.98
N TRP A 25 -26.84 -4.83 -27.35
CA TRP A 25 -27.52 -5.89 -26.59
C TRP A 25 -26.93 -6.14 -25.18
N SER A 26 -25.70 -5.69 -24.92
CA SER A 26 -25.00 -5.92 -23.65
C SER A 26 -24.64 -4.64 -22.89
N ALA A 27 -25.26 -3.50 -23.22
CA ALA A 27 -25.03 -2.25 -22.51
C ALA A 27 -25.92 -2.17 -21.27
N PHE A 28 -25.32 -1.90 -20.10
CA PHE A 28 -26.06 -1.51 -18.91
C PHE A 28 -26.08 0.02 -18.82
N GLU A 29 -27.22 0.60 -18.46
CA GLU A 29 -27.30 2.03 -18.13
C GLU A 29 -26.50 2.32 -16.86
N ILE A 30 -25.87 3.49 -16.78
CA ILE A 30 -25.01 3.88 -15.64
C ILE A 30 -25.77 3.80 -14.31
N GLN A 31 -27.08 4.10 -14.32
CA GLN A 31 -27.95 4.06 -13.14
C GLN A 31 -28.40 2.63 -12.75
N GLN A 32 -28.16 1.63 -13.59
CA GLN A 32 -28.53 0.23 -13.35
C GLN A 32 -27.35 -0.64 -12.88
N VAL A 33 -26.19 0.00 -12.66
CA VAL A 33 -24.94 -0.63 -12.26
C VAL A 33 -24.50 -0.07 -10.92
N ASP A 34 -24.23 -0.96 -9.97
CA ASP A 34 -23.51 -0.60 -8.76
C ASP A 34 -22.01 -0.82 -9.00
N TYR A 35 -21.19 0.08 -8.49
CA TYR A 35 -19.77 0.09 -8.81
C TYR A 35 -18.93 -0.14 -7.57
N ALA A 36 -18.34 -1.34 -7.53
CA ALA A 36 -17.38 -1.70 -6.50
C ALA A 36 -16.14 -0.79 -6.58
N LYS A 37 -15.75 -0.23 -5.43
CA LYS A 37 -14.57 0.64 -5.28
C LYS A 37 -13.49 0.01 -4.41
N ALA A 38 -13.89 -0.70 -3.36
CA ALA A 38 -12.96 -1.44 -2.52
C ALA A 38 -13.51 -2.81 -2.13
N PHE A 39 -12.57 -3.73 -1.87
CA PHE A 39 -12.87 -5.09 -1.43
C PHE A 39 -12.20 -5.37 -0.09
N GLY A 40 -12.94 -5.93 0.86
CA GLY A 40 -12.44 -6.40 2.14
C GLY A 40 -12.44 -7.92 2.19
N ILE A 41 -11.36 -8.52 2.67
CA ILE A 41 -11.22 -9.98 2.81
C ILE A 41 -10.77 -10.30 4.23
N ASP A 42 -11.53 -11.16 4.90
CA ASP A 42 -11.14 -11.78 6.16
C ASP A 42 -11.38 -13.29 6.11
N TYR A 43 -10.67 -14.02 6.96
CA TYR A 43 -10.87 -15.44 7.17
C TYR A 43 -10.89 -15.70 8.67
N LYS A 44 -12.07 -16.06 9.18
CA LYS A 44 -12.33 -16.37 10.60
C LYS A 44 -13.47 -17.36 10.70
N ASP A 45 -13.54 -18.08 11.82
CA ASP A 45 -14.61 -19.05 12.09
C ASP A 45 -14.79 -20.13 10.99
N GLY A 46 -13.71 -20.43 10.26
CA GLY A 46 -13.70 -21.40 9.15
C GLY A 46 -14.35 -20.90 7.85
N MET A 47 -14.63 -19.60 7.76
CA MET A 47 -15.37 -18.98 6.66
C MET A 47 -14.62 -17.75 6.12
N TYR A 48 -14.79 -17.49 4.82
CA TYR A 48 -14.41 -16.21 4.24
C TYR A 48 -15.49 -15.18 4.53
N HIS A 49 -15.09 -14.00 5.00
CA HIS A 49 -15.96 -12.84 5.09
C HIS A 49 -15.51 -11.83 4.04
N LEU A 50 -16.42 -11.52 3.11
CA LEU A 50 -16.17 -10.58 2.02
C LEU A 50 -16.98 -9.32 2.24
N TYR A 51 -16.32 -8.19 2.02
CA TYR A 51 -16.94 -6.88 2.09
C TYR A 51 -16.73 -6.18 0.76
N VAL A 52 -17.77 -5.53 0.24
CA VAL A 52 -17.69 -4.74 -0.99
C VAL A 52 -18.17 -3.35 -0.67
N GLN A 53 -17.27 -2.38 -0.84
CA GLN A 53 -17.61 -0.97 -0.77
C GLN A 53 -18.10 -0.52 -2.14
N THR A 54 -19.27 0.10 -2.18
CA THR A 54 -19.82 0.72 -3.37
C THR A 54 -20.15 2.18 -3.14
N LEU A 55 -20.04 2.97 -4.21
CA LEU A 55 -20.29 4.41 -4.21
C LEU A 55 -21.28 4.74 -5.33
N ASP A 56 -22.27 5.57 -5.02
CA ASP A 56 -23.16 6.13 -6.04
C ASP A 56 -22.36 7.10 -6.93
N PHE A 57 -22.34 6.85 -8.23
CA PHE A 57 -21.67 7.71 -9.21
C PHE A 57 -22.19 9.15 -9.21
N ALA A 58 -23.48 9.38 -8.93
CA ALA A 58 -24.06 10.72 -8.85
C ALA A 58 -23.47 11.53 -7.69
N SER A 59 -23.05 10.86 -6.62
CA SER A 59 -22.44 11.47 -5.43
C SER A 59 -20.95 11.82 -5.61
N VAL A 60 -20.29 11.24 -6.63
CA VAL A 60 -18.85 11.41 -6.90
C VAL A 60 -18.60 12.39 -8.07
N ALA A 61 -19.58 12.58 -8.95
CA ALA A 61 -19.50 13.54 -10.05
C ALA A 61 -19.65 14.98 -9.53
N LYS A 62 -18.56 15.76 -9.56
CA LYS A 62 -18.64 17.21 -9.35
C LYS A 62 -19.37 17.85 -10.53
N SER A 63 -20.67 18.10 -10.42
CA SER A 63 -21.37 18.98 -11.36
C SER A 63 -20.98 20.43 -11.08
N GLU A 64 -20.50 21.14 -12.10
CA GLU A 64 -20.15 22.57 -12.04
C GLU A 64 -21.35 23.49 -11.73
N SER A 65 -22.57 22.95 -11.67
CA SER A 65 -23.82 23.75 -11.63
C SER A 65 -24.82 23.36 -10.54
N SER A 66 -24.42 22.72 -9.43
CA SER A 66 -25.36 22.36 -8.36
C SER A 66 -25.03 23.06 -7.04
N THR A 67 -25.97 23.90 -6.62
CA THR A 67 -26.16 24.37 -5.25
C THR A 67 -25.92 23.22 -4.26
N LYS A 68 -24.94 23.42 -3.37
CA LYS A 68 -24.53 22.49 -2.31
C LYS A 68 -25.73 21.87 -1.60
N SER A 69 -25.97 20.58 -1.79
CA SER A 69 -26.43 19.73 -0.69
C SER A 69 -25.22 19.47 0.21
N ALA A 70 -25.36 19.77 1.49
CA ALA A 70 -24.30 19.68 2.49
C ALA A 70 -24.08 18.25 3.02
N ASP A 71 -24.58 17.24 2.33
CA ASP A 71 -24.56 15.86 2.81
C ASP A 71 -23.38 15.09 2.20
N THR A 72 -22.67 14.38 3.07
CA THR A 72 -21.60 13.46 2.67
C THR A 72 -22.14 12.39 1.73
N PRO A 73 -21.48 12.13 0.59
CA PRO A 73 -21.80 10.98 -0.27
C PRO A 73 -21.99 9.70 0.55
N PRO A 74 -23.15 9.01 0.45
CA PRO A 74 -23.36 7.78 1.20
C PRO A 74 -22.42 6.68 0.69
N VAL A 75 -21.72 6.04 1.62
CA VAL A 75 -20.89 4.87 1.35
C VAL A 75 -21.69 3.63 1.72
N TRP A 76 -21.82 2.69 0.79
CA TRP A 76 -22.50 1.43 1.03
C TRP A 76 -21.48 0.31 1.17
N VAL A 77 -21.67 -0.54 2.18
CA VAL A 77 -20.83 -1.72 2.39
C VAL A 77 -21.72 -2.96 2.40
N GLY A 78 -21.59 -3.78 1.37
CA GLY A 78 -22.19 -5.10 1.35
C GLY A 78 -21.28 -6.09 2.06
N HIS A 79 -21.85 -6.97 2.88
CA HIS A 79 -21.13 -8.04 3.58
C HIS A 79 -21.79 -9.40 3.30
N ALA A 80 -20.98 -10.41 3.05
CA ALA A 80 -21.42 -11.79 2.99
C ALA A 80 -20.31 -12.74 3.47
N GLU A 81 -20.70 -13.97 3.80
CA GLU A 81 -19.78 -15.01 4.24
C GLU A 81 -20.02 -16.32 3.49
N GLY A 82 -18.97 -17.15 3.42
CA GLY A 82 -19.04 -18.42 2.71
C GLY A 82 -17.80 -19.28 2.93
N LYS A 83 -17.96 -20.60 2.73
CA LYS A 83 -16.85 -21.56 2.87
C LYS A 83 -15.75 -21.36 1.83
N THR A 84 -16.09 -20.71 0.72
CA THR A 84 -15.15 -20.26 -0.31
C THR A 84 -15.49 -18.83 -0.66
N MET A 85 -14.51 -18.08 -1.17
CA MET A 85 -14.74 -16.71 -1.62
C MET A 85 -15.83 -16.62 -2.70
N SER A 86 -15.92 -17.61 -3.60
CA SER A 86 -16.99 -17.65 -4.61
C SER A 86 -18.38 -17.83 -4.01
N LEU A 87 -18.52 -18.66 -2.97
CA LEU A 87 -19.79 -18.83 -2.28
C LEU A 87 -20.18 -17.57 -1.51
N ALA A 88 -19.23 -16.93 -0.82
CA ALA A 88 -19.46 -15.67 -0.14
C ALA A 88 -19.91 -14.58 -1.14
N LEU A 89 -19.28 -14.52 -2.31
CA LEU A 89 -19.65 -13.58 -3.37
C LEU A 89 -21.05 -13.86 -3.94
N ASN A 90 -21.43 -15.13 -4.12
CA ASN A 90 -22.77 -15.50 -4.56
C ASN A 90 -23.84 -15.10 -3.52
N GLU A 91 -23.56 -15.28 -2.22
CA GLU A 91 -24.47 -14.82 -1.16
C GLU A 91 -24.62 -13.29 -1.18
N LEU A 92 -23.53 -12.55 -1.42
CA LEU A 92 -23.59 -11.10 -1.59
C LEU A 92 -24.51 -10.69 -2.76
N PHE A 93 -24.40 -11.39 -3.90
CA PHE A 93 -25.21 -11.09 -5.08
C PHE A 93 -26.71 -11.33 -4.89
N ARG A 94 -27.13 -12.17 -3.92
CA ARG A 94 -28.56 -12.40 -3.66
C ARG A 94 -29.30 -11.14 -3.23
N THR A 95 -28.61 -10.19 -2.62
CA THR A 95 -29.20 -8.97 -2.05
C THR A 95 -28.69 -7.68 -2.70
N ALA A 96 -27.78 -7.75 -3.68
CA ALA A 96 -27.13 -6.59 -4.30
C ALA A 96 -28.09 -5.65 -5.06
N GLN A 97 -29.28 -6.12 -5.46
CA GLN A 97 -30.34 -5.40 -6.21
C GLN A 97 -29.95 -4.85 -7.59
N LEU A 98 -28.67 -4.52 -7.83
CA LEU A 98 -28.10 -4.03 -9.07
C LEU A 98 -26.94 -4.91 -9.53
N HIS A 99 -26.61 -4.84 -10.82
CA HIS A 99 -25.43 -5.50 -11.36
C HIS A 99 -24.16 -4.82 -10.82
N MET A 100 -23.24 -5.58 -10.24
CA MET A 100 -21.99 -5.06 -9.70
C MET A 100 -20.89 -5.03 -10.77
N ALA A 101 -20.36 -3.84 -11.06
CA ALA A 101 -19.20 -3.66 -11.94
C ALA A 101 -17.89 -3.58 -11.15
N TRP A 102 -16.92 -4.44 -11.48
CA TRP A 102 -15.66 -4.57 -10.76
C TRP A 102 -14.48 -3.82 -11.39
N GLY A 103 -14.64 -3.35 -12.63
CA GLY A 103 -13.57 -2.69 -13.39
C GLY A 103 -13.07 -1.36 -12.80
N HIS A 104 -13.70 -0.87 -11.73
CA HIS A 104 -13.35 0.36 -11.01
C HIS A 104 -12.89 0.13 -9.56
N VAL A 105 -12.59 -1.11 -9.17
CA VAL A 105 -11.99 -1.39 -7.86
C VAL A 105 -10.59 -0.78 -7.79
N THR A 106 -10.40 0.15 -6.85
CA THR A 106 -9.11 0.85 -6.64
C THR A 106 -8.39 0.40 -5.38
N ALA A 107 -9.05 -0.30 -4.45
CA ALA A 107 -8.43 -0.82 -3.24
C ALA A 107 -8.87 -2.24 -2.84
N ILE A 108 -7.96 -3.01 -2.24
CA ILE A 108 -8.22 -4.27 -1.54
C ILE A 108 -7.65 -4.16 -0.13
N VAL A 109 -8.43 -4.54 0.87
CA VAL A 109 -8.03 -4.54 2.28
C VAL A 109 -8.15 -5.97 2.81
N MET A 110 -7.04 -6.52 3.31
CA MET A 110 -6.97 -7.84 3.91
C MET A 110 -6.89 -7.71 5.43
N ALA A 111 -7.81 -8.34 6.14
CA ALA A 111 -7.75 -8.40 7.59
C ALA A 111 -6.61 -9.32 8.07
N GLU A 112 -6.15 -9.09 9.30
CA GLU A 112 -5.11 -9.90 9.95
C GLU A 112 -5.45 -11.40 9.95
N GLY A 113 -6.72 -11.77 10.10
CA GLY A 113 -7.18 -13.16 10.08
C GLY A 113 -6.81 -13.90 8.80
N VAL A 114 -7.05 -13.30 7.62
CA VAL A 114 -6.66 -13.94 6.36
C VAL A 114 -5.15 -13.92 6.14
N LEU A 115 -4.46 -12.84 6.51
CA LEU A 115 -3.00 -12.67 6.35
C LEU A 115 -2.17 -13.68 7.16
N THR A 116 -2.68 -14.08 8.33
CA THR A 116 -2.03 -15.03 9.23
C THR A 116 -2.53 -16.47 9.03
N SER A 117 -3.44 -16.68 8.09
CA SER A 117 -3.98 -18.01 7.77
C SER A 117 -3.28 -18.63 6.55
N LYS A 118 -3.41 -19.95 6.41
CA LYS A 118 -2.98 -20.67 5.21
C LYS A 118 -3.78 -20.30 3.95
N HIS A 119 -4.90 -19.60 4.11
CA HIS A 119 -5.83 -19.23 3.04
C HIS A 119 -5.40 -17.97 2.27
N ILE A 120 -4.35 -17.28 2.71
CA ILE A 120 -3.79 -16.14 1.96
C ILE A 120 -3.36 -16.52 0.53
N LYS A 121 -2.93 -17.77 0.33
CA LYS A 121 -2.59 -18.30 -1.01
C LYS A 121 -3.79 -18.31 -1.95
N GLU A 122 -4.98 -18.62 -1.44
CA GLU A 122 -6.22 -18.59 -2.22
C GLU A 122 -6.61 -17.17 -2.58
N VAL A 123 -6.33 -16.19 -1.71
CA VAL A 123 -6.50 -14.77 -2.02
C VAL A 123 -5.57 -14.36 -3.15
N PHE A 124 -4.28 -14.70 -3.09
CA PHE A 124 -3.33 -14.40 -4.17
C PHE A 124 -3.71 -15.05 -5.50
N ASP A 125 -4.20 -16.29 -5.47
CA ASP A 125 -4.71 -16.98 -6.66
C ASP A 125 -5.94 -16.27 -7.25
N MET A 126 -6.87 -15.81 -6.41
CA MET A 126 -8.03 -15.03 -6.85
C MET A 126 -7.59 -13.71 -7.50
N LEU A 127 -6.70 -12.96 -6.85
CA LEU A 127 -6.18 -11.69 -7.37
C LEU A 127 -5.44 -11.85 -8.70
N GLY A 128 -4.80 -13.01 -8.94
CA GLY A 128 -4.13 -13.32 -10.21
C GLY A 128 -5.06 -13.80 -11.32
N ARG A 129 -6.27 -14.27 -11.00
CA ARG A 129 -7.21 -14.87 -11.96
C ARG A 129 -8.38 -13.97 -12.35
N PHE A 130 -8.72 -12.98 -11.54
CA PHE A 130 -9.94 -12.18 -11.76
C PHE A 130 -9.74 -11.20 -12.93
N PRO A 131 -10.36 -11.41 -14.11
CA PRO A 131 -10.06 -10.67 -15.33
C PRO A 131 -10.40 -9.17 -15.26
N GLU A 132 -11.37 -8.81 -14.41
CA GLU A 132 -11.81 -7.43 -14.19
C GLU A 132 -10.99 -6.71 -13.12
N SER A 133 -10.16 -7.43 -12.35
CA SER A 133 -9.28 -6.82 -11.37
C SER A 133 -8.10 -6.19 -12.10
N ARG A 134 -7.93 -4.88 -11.92
CA ARG A 134 -6.74 -4.22 -12.44
C ARG A 134 -5.56 -4.64 -11.56
N TYR A 135 -4.47 -5.06 -12.19
CA TYR A 135 -3.20 -5.29 -11.50
C TYR A 135 -2.66 -4.05 -10.77
N THR A 136 -3.21 -2.86 -11.04
CA THR A 136 -2.87 -1.57 -10.43
C THR A 136 -3.79 -1.15 -9.28
N THR A 137 -4.50 -2.08 -8.65
CA THR A 137 -5.30 -1.82 -7.44
C THR A 137 -4.38 -1.70 -6.22
N TRP A 138 -4.65 -0.75 -5.32
CA TRP A 138 -3.92 -0.59 -4.06
C TRP A 138 -4.28 -1.71 -3.08
N VAL A 139 -3.31 -2.19 -2.31
CA VAL A 139 -3.56 -3.27 -1.34
C VAL A 139 -3.04 -2.89 0.04
N TYR A 140 -3.86 -3.17 1.05
CA TYR A 140 -3.59 -2.89 2.46
C TYR A 140 -3.87 -4.11 3.32
N GLY A 141 -3.18 -4.18 4.46
CA GLY A 141 -3.59 -4.99 5.60
C GLY A 141 -4.42 -4.15 6.56
N THR A 142 -5.14 -4.77 7.48
CA THR A 142 -5.75 -4.07 8.60
C THR A 142 -5.96 -4.98 9.81
N ARG A 143 -5.91 -4.39 11.01
CA ARG A 143 -6.34 -5.03 12.26
C ARG A 143 -7.69 -4.50 12.76
N ALA A 144 -8.22 -3.46 12.10
CA ALA A 144 -9.52 -2.90 12.42
C ALA A 144 -10.65 -3.68 11.70
N PRO A 145 -11.90 -3.61 12.19
CA PRO A 145 -13.03 -4.20 11.50
C PRO A 145 -13.18 -3.67 10.08
N LEU A 146 -13.23 -4.58 9.09
CA LEU A 146 -13.33 -4.21 7.67
C LEU A 146 -14.55 -3.34 7.36
N GLU A 147 -15.69 -3.62 8.00
CA GLU A 147 -16.89 -2.79 7.87
C GLU A 147 -16.62 -1.33 8.25
N LYS A 148 -15.86 -1.09 9.32
CA LYS A 148 -15.49 0.27 9.75
C LYS A 148 -14.54 0.93 8.76
N ILE A 149 -13.51 0.20 8.30
CA ILE A 149 -12.55 0.68 7.29
C ILE A 149 -13.27 1.09 6.01
N LEU A 150 -14.16 0.24 5.51
CA LEU A 150 -14.85 0.44 4.24
C LEU A 150 -16.01 1.43 4.33
N SER A 151 -16.53 1.73 5.52
CA SER A 151 -17.59 2.73 5.71
C SER A 151 -17.03 4.14 5.95
N ALA A 152 -15.73 4.31 6.09
CA ALA A 152 -15.14 5.60 6.44
C ALA A 152 -15.28 6.65 5.33
N THR A 153 -15.63 7.87 5.74
CA THR A 153 -15.88 9.02 4.86
C THR A 153 -14.68 9.98 4.81
N SER A 154 -14.63 10.82 3.78
CA SER A 154 -13.55 11.80 3.60
C SER A 154 -13.84 13.11 4.35
N ILE A 155 -12.78 13.91 4.57
CA ILE A 155 -12.87 15.29 5.04
C ILE A 155 -13.70 16.16 4.07
N TYR A 156 -14.39 17.17 4.60
CA TYR A 156 -15.04 18.25 3.84
C TYR A 156 -16.09 17.81 2.80
N ASN A 157 -16.79 16.70 3.02
CA ASN A 157 -17.68 16.07 2.02
C ASN A 157 -16.99 15.83 0.66
N MET A 158 -15.66 15.68 0.66
CA MET A 158 -14.92 15.29 -0.54
C MET A 158 -15.28 13.86 -0.93
N SER A 159 -14.96 13.51 -2.17
CA SER A 159 -15.14 12.14 -2.65
C SER A 159 -14.33 11.17 -1.77
N PRO A 160 -14.91 10.04 -1.33
CA PRO A 160 -14.15 8.97 -0.69
C PRO A 160 -12.94 8.51 -1.53
N LEU A 161 -12.99 8.70 -2.85
CA LEU A 161 -11.88 8.36 -3.77
C LEU A 161 -10.62 9.22 -3.59
N ASP A 162 -10.70 10.35 -2.89
CA ASP A 162 -9.55 11.19 -2.55
C ASP A 162 -8.85 10.73 -1.26
N SER A 163 -9.41 9.75 -0.55
CA SER A 163 -8.83 9.21 0.68
C SER A 163 -7.59 8.35 0.44
N ILE A 164 -6.81 8.10 1.50
CA ILE A 164 -5.63 7.21 1.46
C ILE A 164 -5.97 5.84 0.89
N LEU A 165 -7.16 5.30 1.19
CA LEU A 165 -7.59 3.99 0.71
C LEU A 165 -7.54 3.89 -0.82
N HIS A 166 -8.02 4.91 -1.53
CA HIS A 166 -8.14 4.89 -2.99
C HIS A 166 -7.04 5.70 -3.71
N ASN A 167 -6.44 6.68 -3.04
CA ASN A 167 -5.41 7.57 -3.59
C ASN A 167 -4.31 7.88 -2.54
N PRO A 168 -3.42 6.93 -2.22
CA PRO A 168 -2.43 7.09 -1.16
C PRO A 168 -1.23 7.99 -1.51
N LEU A 169 -1.00 8.25 -2.80
CA LEU A 169 0.22 8.91 -3.26
C LEU A 169 0.38 10.34 -2.73
N PRO A 170 -0.63 11.22 -2.73
CA PRO A 170 -0.49 12.56 -2.16
C PRO A 170 -0.01 12.55 -0.70
N THR A 171 -0.64 11.73 0.14
CA THR A 171 -0.25 11.61 1.56
C THR A 171 1.15 11.02 1.73
N TYR A 172 1.50 9.97 0.99
CA TYR A 172 2.84 9.36 1.03
C TYR A 172 3.94 10.34 0.57
N MET A 173 3.61 11.26 -0.33
CA MET A 173 4.55 12.28 -0.81
C MET A 173 4.79 13.39 0.22
N GLU A 174 3.87 13.63 1.16
CA GLU A 174 4.10 14.52 2.31
C GLU A 174 4.96 13.85 3.39
N GLU A 175 4.67 12.58 3.70
CA GLU A 175 5.41 11.78 4.68
C GLU A 175 5.65 10.35 4.17
N SER A 176 6.87 10.07 3.69
CA SER A 176 7.21 8.81 3.01
C SER A 176 7.60 7.68 3.97
N LEU A 177 6.75 7.36 4.94
CA LEU A 177 7.05 6.33 5.95
C LEU A 177 6.72 4.90 5.50
N TYR A 178 5.59 4.74 4.83
CA TYR A 178 5.04 3.43 4.46
C TYR A 178 4.59 3.49 3.01
N PRO A 179 5.36 2.95 2.06
CA PRO A 179 5.00 3.00 0.65
C PRO A 179 3.66 2.30 0.40
N PRO A 180 2.79 2.86 -0.45
CA PRO A 180 1.63 2.15 -0.91
C PRO A 180 2.04 1.02 -1.86
N VAL A 181 1.28 -0.08 -1.83
CA VAL A 181 1.58 -1.30 -2.58
C VAL A 181 0.48 -1.56 -3.60
N LEU A 182 0.89 -1.87 -4.84
CA LEU A 182 -0.01 -2.32 -5.89
C LEU A 182 -0.11 -3.84 -5.85
N SER A 183 -1.28 -4.39 -6.19
CA SER A 183 -1.55 -5.83 -6.12
C SER A 183 -0.54 -6.67 -6.92
N PHE A 184 -0.13 -6.22 -8.11
CA PHE A 184 0.88 -6.94 -8.89
C PHE A 184 2.25 -6.99 -8.20
N LYS A 185 2.64 -5.93 -7.48
CA LYS A 185 3.92 -5.90 -6.75
C LYS A 185 3.87 -6.86 -5.58
N LEU A 186 2.74 -6.87 -4.86
CA LEU A 186 2.51 -7.79 -3.75
C LEU A 186 2.58 -9.26 -4.21
N ILE A 187 1.91 -9.61 -5.31
CA ILE A 187 1.95 -10.95 -5.91
C ILE A 187 3.37 -11.30 -6.37
N ALA A 188 4.08 -10.36 -7.02
CA ALA A 188 5.43 -10.58 -7.50
C ALA A 188 6.42 -10.86 -6.36
N THR A 189 6.34 -10.14 -5.24
CA THR A 189 7.19 -10.42 -4.08
C THR A 189 6.78 -11.72 -3.38
N HIS A 190 5.48 -12.01 -3.24
CA HIS A 190 5.04 -13.26 -2.61
C HIS A 190 5.49 -14.51 -3.37
N ASN A 191 5.50 -14.43 -4.71
CA ASN A 191 5.93 -15.54 -5.55
C ASN A 191 7.46 -15.67 -5.68
N ASP A 192 8.24 -14.69 -5.24
CA ASP A 192 9.71 -14.75 -5.25
C ASP A 192 10.23 -15.15 -3.85
N PRO A 193 10.70 -16.40 -3.67
CA PRO A 193 11.13 -16.91 -2.37
C PRO A 193 12.36 -16.20 -1.80
N ALA A 194 13.04 -15.36 -2.59
CA ALA A 194 14.17 -14.55 -2.13
C ALA A 194 13.78 -13.15 -1.66
N THR A 195 12.53 -12.73 -1.86
CA THR A 195 12.04 -11.42 -1.43
C THR A 195 11.23 -11.51 -0.15
N THR A 196 11.05 -10.37 0.53
CA THR A 196 10.15 -10.24 1.67
C THR A 196 8.96 -9.41 1.24
N THR A 197 7.79 -10.03 1.23
CA THR A 197 6.54 -9.35 0.89
C THR A 197 6.17 -8.35 1.99
N TYR A 198 5.85 -7.12 1.60
CA TYR A 198 5.46 -6.04 2.49
C TYR A 198 4.06 -5.55 2.14
N LEU A 199 3.27 -5.22 3.16
CA LEU A 199 1.91 -4.73 3.02
C LEU A 199 1.60 -3.65 4.09
N PRO A 200 1.31 -2.39 3.72
CA PRO A 200 0.99 -1.34 4.70
C PRO A 200 -0.32 -1.66 5.44
N SER A 201 -0.37 -1.38 6.74
CA SER A 201 -1.58 -1.58 7.57
C SER A 201 -2.38 -0.29 7.69
N ILE A 202 -3.59 -0.26 7.15
CA ILE A 202 -4.50 0.88 7.23
C ILE A 202 -5.41 0.77 8.47
N ALA A 203 -5.66 1.89 9.11
CA ALA A 203 -6.56 2.03 10.25
C ALA A 203 -7.29 3.37 10.22
N LEU A 204 -8.19 3.59 11.18
CA LEU A 204 -8.88 4.87 11.38
C LEU A 204 -8.36 5.57 12.63
N ASN A 205 -8.23 6.87 12.52
CA ASN A 205 -7.73 7.77 13.53
C ASN A 205 -8.83 8.73 13.97
N ASP A 206 -9.13 8.76 15.26
CA ASP A 206 -10.17 9.62 15.84
C ASP A 206 -9.58 10.74 16.74
N THR A 207 -8.27 11.00 16.66
CA THR A 207 -7.58 11.85 17.66
C THR A 207 -7.14 13.22 17.18
N GLN A 208 -6.66 13.39 15.95
CA GLN A 208 -6.10 14.67 15.47
C GLN A 208 -7.12 15.58 14.78
N TRP A 209 -8.24 15.04 14.30
CA TRP A 209 -9.20 15.78 13.49
C TRP A 209 -10.60 15.75 14.10
N ALA A 210 -11.24 16.90 14.10
CA ALA A 210 -12.61 17.08 14.55
C ALA A 210 -13.37 18.00 13.59
N GLU A 211 -14.61 17.64 13.29
CA GLU A 211 -15.57 18.48 12.59
C GLU A 211 -16.50 19.12 13.61
N ASN A 212 -16.45 20.45 13.75
CA ASN A 212 -17.26 21.19 14.72
C ASN A 212 -17.16 20.57 16.14
N GLU A 213 -15.93 20.34 16.60
CA GLU A 213 -15.58 19.72 17.90
C GLU A 213 -15.95 18.23 18.06
N LYS A 214 -16.60 17.62 17.06
CA LYS A 214 -16.84 16.17 17.04
C LYS A 214 -15.68 15.48 16.35
N LYS A 215 -15.05 14.52 17.03
CA LYS A 215 -14.00 13.69 16.45
C LYS A 215 -14.46 13.10 15.11
N HIS A 216 -13.58 13.14 14.13
CA HIS A 216 -13.83 12.61 12.80
C HIS A 216 -12.77 11.57 12.46
N ASP A 217 -13.22 10.34 12.20
CA ASP A 217 -12.35 9.23 11.85
C ASP A 217 -11.71 9.46 10.47
N LEU A 218 -10.39 9.48 10.40
CA LEU A 218 -9.65 9.55 9.14
C LEU A 218 -8.63 8.44 9.02
N PHE A 219 -8.38 8.00 7.79
CA PHE A 219 -7.40 6.95 7.54
C PHE A 219 -6.00 7.36 8.01
N LEU A 220 -5.29 6.40 8.59
CA LEU A 220 -3.85 6.45 8.78
C LEU A 220 -3.22 5.11 8.37
N VAL A 221 -1.91 5.12 8.12
CA VAL A 221 -1.11 3.89 8.09
C VAL A 221 -0.45 3.71 9.45
N GLU A 222 -0.85 2.68 10.19
CA GLU A 222 -0.46 2.47 11.59
C GLU A 222 0.69 1.46 11.79
N GLY A 223 1.23 0.95 10.69
CA GLY A 223 2.26 -0.09 10.69
C GLY A 223 2.28 -0.82 9.37
N ALA A 224 2.83 -2.04 9.38
CA ALA A 224 2.86 -2.88 8.21
C ALA A 224 2.92 -4.37 8.57
N PHE A 225 2.43 -5.19 7.65
CA PHE A 225 2.62 -6.62 7.65
C PHE A 225 3.80 -6.97 6.76
N PHE A 226 4.59 -7.94 7.20
CA PHE A 226 5.69 -8.52 6.42
C PHE A 226 5.58 -10.03 6.40
N GLU A 227 5.81 -10.63 5.25
CA GLU A 227 5.90 -12.09 5.15
C GLU A 227 7.15 -12.59 5.88
N LYS A 228 6.94 -13.42 6.90
CA LYS A 228 8.03 -14.04 7.64
C LYS A 228 8.64 -15.17 6.83
N THR A 229 9.89 -15.49 7.15
CA THR A 229 10.56 -16.65 6.57
C THR A 229 9.78 -17.91 6.94
N GLY A 230 9.07 -18.53 5.98
CA GLY A 230 8.24 -19.72 6.24
C GLY A 230 6.71 -19.55 6.10
N TYR A 231 6.22 -18.49 5.44
CA TYR A 231 4.89 -18.34 4.79
C TYR A 231 3.76 -17.54 5.46
N ASP A 232 3.82 -17.12 6.73
CA ASP A 232 2.76 -16.26 7.31
C ASP A 232 3.18 -14.78 7.37
N PHE A 233 2.22 -13.86 7.40
CA PHE A 233 2.50 -12.45 7.65
C PHE A 233 2.63 -12.15 9.15
N GLU A 234 3.56 -11.27 9.50
CA GLU A 234 3.77 -10.73 10.83
C GLU A 234 3.48 -9.23 10.83
N TYR A 235 2.70 -8.77 11.81
CA TYR A 235 2.39 -7.36 11.97
C TYR A 235 3.47 -6.63 12.78
N PHE A 236 3.84 -5.45 12.32
CA PHE A 236 4.70 -4.51 13.03
C PHE A 236 4.00 -3.16 13.17
N PRO A 237 3.70 -2.70 14.39
CA PRO A 237 3.19 -1.36 14.62
C PRO A 237 4.24 -0.31 14.25
N ARG A 238 3.79 0.92 13.98
CA ARG A 238 4.66 2.07 13.66
C ARG A 238 5.82 2.25 14.64
N SER A 239 5.61 2.00 15.92
CA SER A 239 6.64 2.11 16.98
C SER A 239 7.82 1.15 16.81
N GLN A 240 7.65 0.05 16.07
CA GLN A 240 8.69 -0.96 15.81
C GLN A 240 9.33 -0.83 14.42
N LEU A 241 8.90 0.16 13.62
CA LEU A 241 9.45 0.43 12.30
C LEU A 241 10.11 1.83 12.19
N PRO A 242 10.79 2.36 13.23
CA PRO A 242 11.25 3.75 13.22
C PRO A 242 12.30 4.04 12.14
N GLY A 243 12.97 3.01 11.62
CA GLY A 243 13.98 3.12 10.56
C GLY A 243 13.69 2.34 9.29
N TYR A 244 12.47 1.83 9.12
CA TYR A 244 12.09 1.11 7.91
C TYR A 244 12.25 1.99 6.66
N HIS A 245 11.65 3.18 6.71
CA HIS A 245 11.59 4.10 5.59
C HIS A 245 12.94 4.65 5.14
N TRP A 246 13.95 4.72 6.02
CA TRP A 246 15.27 5.21 5.67
C TRP A 246 15.96 4.37 4.59
N LEU A 247 15.62 3.09 4.45
CA LEU A 247 16.19 2.22 3.41
C LEU A 247 15.27 2.03 2.19
N ILE A 248 14.25 2.87 2.05
CA ILE A 248 13.35 2.89 0.88
C ILE A 248 13.92 3.86 -0.16
N LYS A 249 14.31 3.32 -1.32
CA LYS A 249 14.97 4.09 -2.39
C LYS A 249 14.16 5.27 -2.91
N ASP A 250 12.84 5.11 -2.99
CA ASP A 250 11.95 6.11 -3.58
C ASP A 250 11.25 6.97 -2.52
N MET A 251 11.77 7.01 -1.28
CA MET A 251 11.22 7.92 -0.27
C MET A 251 11.44 9.37 -0.68
N ARG A 252 10.41 10.21 -0.58
CA ARG A 252 10.53 11.64 -0.90
C ARG A 252 11.11 12.40 0.27
N ARG A 253 10.49 12.26 1.45
CA ARG A 253 10.88 12.94 2.68
C ARG A 253 10.24 12.29 3.91
N ALA A 254 10.89 12.40 5.04
CA ALA A 254 10.34 12.11 6.36
C ALA A 254 10.94 13.07 7.41
N PRO A 255 10.19 13.45 8.45
CA PRO A 255 10.70 14.29 9.52
C PRO A 255 11.69 13.52 10.40
N LEU A 256 12.73 14.21 10.85
CA LEU A 256 13.69 13.72 11.83
C LEU A 256 13.88 14.77 12.93
N LEU A 257 13.57 14.38 14.15
CA LEU A 257 13.86 15.19 15.34
C LEU A 257 15.37 15.12 15.65
N VAL A 258 16.02 16.28 15.72
CA VAL A 258 17.42 16.40 16.12
C VAL A 258 17.46 16.66 17.61
N GLN A 259 17.66 15.59 18.38
CA GLN A 259 17.69 15.63 19.84
C GLN A 259 18.90 14.86 20.37
N LYS A 260 19.59 15.46 21.34
CA LYS A 260 20.70 14.83 22.06
C LYS A 260 20.65 15.26 23.53
N ASP A 261 20.85 14.32 24.45
CA ASP A 261 20.89 14.56 25.90
C ASP A 261 19.70 15.37 26.43
N GLY A 262 18.49 15.07 25.94
CA GLY A 262 17.25 15.77 26.30
C GLY A 262 17.03 17.12 25.58
N THR A 263 18.07 17.69 24.96
CA THR A 263 18.00 18.98 24.26
C THR A 263 17.53 18.79 22.81
N ILE A 264 16.49 19.52 22.42
CA ILE A 264 15.98 19.54 21.04
C ILE A 264 16.64 20.67 20.27
N TYR A 265 17.46 20.33 19.28
CA TYR A 265 18.17 21.30 18.46
C TYR A 265 17.33 21.78 17.27
N GLY A 266 16.42 20.94 16.79
CA GLY A 266 15.52 21.27 15.68
C GLY A 266 14.90 20.06 15.02
N ALA A 267 14.29 20.28 13.85
CA ALA A 267 13.69 19.25 13.03
C ALA A 267 14.18 19.36 11.58
N LEU A 268 14.64 18.24 11.04
CA LEU A 268 15.05 18.08 9.65
C LEU A 268 13.95 17.37 8.87
N SER A 269 13.93 17.59 7.57
CA SER A 269 13.24 16.72 6.63
C SER A 269 14.25 16.05 5.75
N VAL A 270 14.36 14.74 5.94
CA VAL A 270 15.38 13.87 5.34
C VAL A 270 14.73 13.07 4.23
N GLY A 271 15.37 13.01 3.06
CA GLY A 271 14.80 12.29 1.93
C GLY A 271 15.74 12.18 0.74
N LEU A 272 15.16 11.79 -0.41
CA LEU A 272 15.85 11.59 -1.68
C LEU A 272 17.13 10.73 -1.53
N PRO A 273 17.02 9.52 -0.95
CA PRO A 273 18.19 8.76 -0.58
C PRO A 273 18.86 8.11 -1.78
N LYS A 274 20.19 7.99 -1.72
CA LYS A 274 20.98 7.11 -2.59
C LYS A 274 21.52 5.97 -1.75
N ILE A 275 20.88 4.81 -1.90
CA ILE A 275 21.17 3.63 -1.07
C ILE A 275 21.86 2.54 -1.88
N LYS A 276 22.94 2.01 -1.33
CA LYS A 276 23.68 0.87 -1.86
C LYS A 276 23.87 -0.18 -0.77
N ILE A 277 23.29 -1.35 -0.98
CA ILE A 277 23.45 -2.52 -0.12
C ILE A 277 24.28 -3.55 -0.88
N LYS A 278 25.41 -3.98 -0.31
CA LYS A 278 26.31 -4.97 -0.92
C LYS A 278 26.51 -6.17 0.00
N PRO A 279 26.25 -7.41 -0.45
CA PRO A 279 26.70 -8.59 0.27
C PRO A 279 28.23 -8.72 0.18
N VAL A 280 28.85 -9.09 1.29
CA VAL A 280 30.26 -9.45 1.43
C VAL A 280 30.29 -10.94 1.78
N ILE A 281 30.95 -11.74 0.93
CA ILE A 281 30.93 -13.20 1.03
C ILE A 281 32.33 -13.69 1.40
N GLN A 282 32.44 -14.41 2.53
CA GLN A 282 33.66 -15.05 3.01
C GLN A 282 33.36 -16.53 3.28
N GLY A 283 33.48 -17.36 2.24
CA GLY A 283 33.03 -18.75 2.32
C GLY A 283 31.51 -18.83 2.48
N GLU A 284 31.04 -19.31 3.63
CA GLU A 284 29.62 -19.37 3.99
C GLU A 284 29.17 -18.21 4.87
N ASP A 285 30.12 -17.43 5.40
CA ASP A 285 29.81 -16.23 6.16
C ASP A 285 29.43 -15.10 5.21
N VAL A 286 28.22 -14.57 5.36
CA VAL A 286 27.69 -13.48 4.56
C VAL A 286 27.30 -12.32 5.45
N THR A 287 27.89 -11.16 5.19
CA THR A 287 27.49 -9.90 5.82
C THR A 287 27.08 -8.89 4.75
N PHE A 288 26.51 -7.76 5.18
CA PHE A 288 26.00 -6.71 4.31
C PHE A 288 26.57 -5.36 4.71
N ASN A 289 27.07 -4.65 3.71
CA ASN A 289 27.49 -3.26 3.85
C ASN A 289 26.42 -2.36 3.26
N ILE A 290 25.90 -1.45 4.07
CA ILE A 290 24.88 -0.49 3.72
C ILE A 290 25.53 0.89 3.68
N ASP A 291 25.40 1.55 2.54
CA ASP A 291 25.85 2.92 2.32
C ASP A 291 24.66 3.74 1.83
N ALA A 292 24.22 4.69 2.63
CA ALA A 292 23.04 5.52 2.37
C ALA A 292 23.36 7.00 2.54
N HIS A 293 23.13 7.75 1.46
CA HIS A 293 23.30 9.20 1.42
C HIS A 293 21.93 9.88 1.33
N TYR A 294 21.68 10.89 2.15
CA TYR A 294 20.40 11.59 2.22
C TYR A 294 20.57 13.10 1.98
N LEU A 295 19.57 13.70 1.36
CA LEU A 295 19.43 15.15 1.32
C LEU A 295 18.49 15.61 2.44
N THR A 296 18.82 16.73 3.05
CA THR A 296 18.07 17.25 4.20
C THR A 296 17.72 18.71 4.03
N ALA A 297 16.47 19.07 4.36
CA ALA A 297 16.05 20.45 4.54
C ALA A 297 15.91 20.75 6.04
N LEU A 298 16.41 21.90 6.48
CA LEU A 298 16.24 22.39 7.85
C LEU A 298 14.97 23.24 7.93
N TYR A 299 13.96 22.77 8.66
CA TYR A 299 12.72 23.52 8.85
C TYR A 299 12.72 24.30 10.16
N GLU A 300 13.19 23.67 11.22
CA GLU A 300 13.20 24.27 12.55
C GLU A 300 14.59 24.17 13.17
N TYR A 301 15.00 25.26 13.81
CA TYR A 301 16.27 25.42 14.49
C TYR A 301 16.00 26.14 15.79
N LEU A 302 16.07 25.41 16.90
CA LEU A 302 15.61 25.88 18.20
C LEU A 302 16.75 26.33 19.10
N VAL A 303 17.89 25.63 19.02
CA VAL A 303 19.08 25.89 19.86
C VAL A 303 20.28 26.18 18.97
N PRO A 304 21.11 27.19 19.30
CA PRO A 304 22.37 27.43 18.61
C PRO A 304 23.28 26.17 18.61
N THR A 305 23.57 25.67 17.42
CA THR A 305 24.46 24.54 17.11
C THR A 305 25.02 24.68 15.70
N SER A 306 26.17 24.07 15.42
CA SER A 306 26.71 23.98 14.06
C SER A 306 25.90 23.00 13.21
N TYR A 307 25.94 23.16 11.88
CA TYR A 307 25.29 22.21 10.97
C TYR A 307 25.98 20.85 11.00
N GLU A 308 27.30 20.84 11.17
CA GLU A 308 28.11 19.64 11.31
C GLU A 308 27.65 18.83 12.53
N GLU A 309 27.39 19.49 13.66
CA GLU A 309 26.87 18.84 14.86
C GLU A 309 25.45 18.29 14.66
N MET A 310 24.55 19.05 14.00
CA MET A 310 23.22 18.53 13.65
C MET A 310 23.29 17.30 12.74
N ILE A 311 24.18 17.32 11.75
CA ILE A 311 24.42 16.19 10.85
C ILE A 311 24.89 14.97 11.64
N GLN A 312 25.88 15.13 12.53
CA GLN A 312 26.40 14.03 13.35
C GLN A 312 25.31 13.41 14.25
N ILE A 313 24.53 14.25 14.95
CA ILE A 313 23.40 13.79 15.79
C ILE A 313 22.39 13.01 14.94
N SER A 314 22.04 13.56 13.78
CA SER A 314 21.04 12.98 12.88
C SER A 314 21.50 11.66 12.27
N GLU A 315 22.77 11.56 11.85
CA GLU A 315 23.36 10.33 11.34
C GLU A 315 23.38 9.22 12.40
N VAL A 316 23.73 9.54 13.65
CA VAL A 316 23.65 8.59 14.76
C VAL A 316 22.21 8.13 14.94
N LYS A 317 21.24 9.05 14.95
CA LYS A 317 19.82 8.72 15.12
C LYS A 317 19.29 7.80 14.02
N LEU A 318 19.67 8.05 12.76
CA LEU A 318 19.29 7.17 11.65
C LEU A 318 19.89 5.77 11.79
N ARG A 319 21.17 5.67 12.19
CA ARG A 319 21.81 4.36 12.44
C ARG A 319 21.06 3.58 13.52
N GLU A 320 20.71 4.24 14.63
CA GLU A 320 19.93 3.64 15.71
C GLU A 320 18.57 3.14 15.23
N GLN A 321 17.80 3.98 14.53
CA GLN A 321 16.46 3.63 14.04
C GLN A 321 16.51 2.47 13.04
N ILE A 322 17.51 2.45 12.14
CA ILE A 322 17.71 1.36 11.18
C ILE A 322 18.03 0.06 11.91
N MET A 323 19.01 0.08 12.83
CA MET A 323 19.40 -1.13 13.56
C MET A 323 18.32 -1.61 14.53
N GLN A 324 17.54 -0.71 15.13
CA GLN A 324 16.38 -1.07 15.97
C GLN A 324 15.33 -1.82 15.14
N THR A 325 14.96 -1.26 13.98
CA THR A 325 14.00 -1.89 13.07
C THR A 325 14.52 -3.25 12.58
N TYR A 326 15.81 -3.34 12.27
CA TYR A 326 16.45 -4.59 11.88
C TYR A 326 16.28 -5.68 12.94
N ARG A 327 16.60 -5.36 14.21
CA ARG A 327 16.47 -6.29 15.33
C ARG A 327 15.03 -6.74 15.54
N HIS A 328 14.07 -5.82 15.50
CA HIS A 328 12.65 -6.19 15.59
C HIS A 328 12.24 -7.17 14.49
N GLY A 329 12.73 -6.99 13.26
CA GLY A 329 12.53 -7.95 12.17
C GLY A 329 13.13 -9.32 12.47
N LEU A 330 14.41 -9.35 12.88
CA LEU A 330 15.12 -10.59 13.22
C LEU A 330 14.42 -11.40 14.31
N GLU A 331 13.97 -10.74 15.39
CA GLU A 331 13.26 -11.35 16.51
C GLU A 331 12.00 -12.13 16.07
N ARG A 332 11.39 -11.73 14.94
CA ARG A 332 10.19 -12.36 14.37
C ARG A 332 10.45 -13.14 13.08
N GLY A 333 11.71 -13.35 12.71
CA GLY A 333 12.08 -14.09 11.50
C GLY A 333 11.77 -13.36 10.18
N VAL A 334 11.77 -12.03 10.20
CA VAL A 334 11.47 -11.16 9.06
C VAL A 334 12.72 -10.43 8.59
N ASP A 335 13.04 -10.57 7.31
CA ASP A 335 14.07 -9.77 6.64
C ASP A 335 13.48 -8.43 6.18
N ILE A 336 13.22 -7.52 7.13
CA ILE A 336 12.53 -6.25 6.89
C ILE A 336 13.17 -5.41 5.77
N TYR A 337 14.49 -5.54 5.57
CA TYR A 337 15.24 -4.78 4.56
C TYR A 337 15.53 -5.54 3.27
N GLY A 338 15.06 -6.79 3.14
CA GLY A 338 15.29 -7.62 1.96
C GLY A 338 16.78 -7.83 1.67
N LEU A 339 17.59 -8.06 2.69
CA LEU A 339 19.04 -8.32 2.55
C LEU A 339 19.29 -9.66 1.85
N GLN A 340 18.50 -10.68 2.15
CA GLN A 340 18.60 -12.01 1.53
C GLN A 340 18.42 -11.93 0.00
N GLU A 341 17.51 -11.07 -0.47
CA GLU A 341 17.31 -10.79 -1.90
C GLU A 341 18.61 -10.27 -2.55
N LYS A 342 19.39 -9.44 -1.84
CA LYS A 342 20.67 -8.91 -2.36
C LYS A 342 21.69 -10.02 -2.53
N LEU A 343 21.73 -10.98 -1.60
CA LEU A 343 22.56 -12.17 -1.77
C LEU A 343 22.04 -13.03 -2.93
N TYR A 344 20.74 -13.29 -3.01
CA TYR A 344 20.16 -14.09 -4.09
C TYR A 344 20.52 -13.54 -5.48
N ARG A 345 20.36 -12.23 -5.69
CA ARG A 345 20.73 -11.56 -6.96
C ARG A 345 22.23 -11.66 -7.25
N LYS A 346 23.10 -11.70 -6.24
CA LYS A 346 24.56 -11.73 -6.40
C LYS A 346 25.13 -13.16 -6.53
N ASN A 347 24.62 -14.10 -5.75
CA ASN A 347 25.05 -15.49 -5.68
C ASN A 347 23.88 -16.42 -5.30
N PRO A 348 23.02 -16.80 -6.27
CA PRO A 348 21.81 -17.59 -6.00
C PRO A 348 22.10 -19.02 -5.55
N LYS A 349 23.29 -19.56 -5.85
CA LYS A 349 23.70 -20.89 -5.37
C LYS A 349 23.98 -20.87 -3.87
N LEU A 350 24.74 -19.89 -3.40
CA LEU A 350 25.04 -19.73 -1.97
C LEU A 350 23.77 -19.39 -1.19
N TRP A 351 22.95 -18.46 -1.69
CA TRP A 351 21.67 -18.14 -1.07
C TRP A 351 20.81 -19.39 -0.86
N ARG A 352 20.60 -20.21 -1.90
CA ARG A 352 19.81 -21.46 -1.79
C ARG A 352 20.35 -22.42 -0.73
N LYS A 353 21.68 -22.52 -0.61
CA LYS A 353 22.34 -23.35 0.40
C LYS A 353 22.07 -22.84 1.82
N LEU A 354 22.22 -21.53 2.06
CA LEU A 354 22.10 -20.92 3.38
C LEU A 354 20.64 -20.78 3.84
N SER A 355 19.75 -20.36 2.94
CA SER A 355 18.34 -20.10 3.24
C SER A 355 17.45 -21.33 3.09
N ASN A 356 18.01 -22.49 2.71
CA ASN A 356 17.23 -23.67 2.31
C ASN A 356 16.11 -23.30 1.32
N ASN A 357 16.50 -22.63 0.22
CA ASN A 357 15.61 -22.13 -0.82
C ASN A 357 14.48 -21.21 -0.27
N GLY A 358 14.81 -20.35 0.70
CA GLY A 358 13.90 -19.35 1.27
C GLY A 358 13.09 -19.82 2.49
N SER A 359 13.25 -21.07 2.92
CA SER A 359 12.52 -21.61 4.08
C SER A 359 13.20 -21.38 5.43
N LYS A 360 14.44 -20.90 5.45
CA LYS A 360 15.24 -20.66 6.65
C LYS A 360 15.84 -19.26 6.64
N MET A 361 15.73 -18.55 7.77
CA MET A 361 16.36 -17.25 7.97
C MET A 361 17.88 -17.41 8.09
N MET A 362 18.64 -16.74 7.22
CA MET A 362 20.11 -16.77 7.26
C MET A 362 20.74 -15.56 7.95
N LEU A 363 19.94 -14.54 8.28
CA LEU A 363 20.43 -13.31 8.89
C LEU A 363 20.54 -13.44 10.41
N THR A 364 21.49 -12.71 10.98
CA THR A 364 21.83 -12.61 12.40
C THR A 364 22.04 -11.14 12.77
N GLU A 365 22.16 -10.83 14.07
CA GLU A 365 22.40 -9.44 14.50
C GLU A 365 23.65 -8.80 13.84
N ASP A 366 24.68 -9.60 13.60
CA ASP A 366 25.96 -9.16 13.01
C ASP A 366 25.95 -9.14 11.48
N SER A 367 24.84 -9.52 10.83
CA SER A 367 24.77 -9.57 9.37
C SER A 367 24.87 -8.19 8.73
N ILE A 368 24.45 -7.10 9.39
CA ILE A 368 24.77 -5.74 8.95
C ILE A 368 26.13 -5.36 9.55
N LYS A 369 27.19 -5.51 8.76
CA LYS A 369 28.57 -5.29 9.21
C LYS A 369 28.94 -3.81 9.24
N ASP A 370 28.65 -3.11 8.14
CA ASP A 370 28.96 -1.68 7.99
C ASP A 370 27.67 -0.92 7.65
N LEU A 371 27.25 0.01 8.51
CA LEU A 371 26.14 0.93 8.25
C LEU A 371 26.65 2.38 8.16
N LYS A 372 26.89 2.83 6.93
CA LYS A 372 27.33 4.18 6.61
C LYS A 372 26.15 5.04 6.22
N ILE A 373 25.86 6.02 7.07
CA ILE A 373 24.83 7.04 6.86
C ILE A 373 25.55 8.36 6.65
N HIS A 374 25.16 9.07 5.60
CA HIS A 374 25.71 10.37 5.23
C HIS A 374 24.58 11.36 4.96
N LEU A 375 24.53 12.46 5.71
CA LEU A 375 23.55 13.53 5.49
C LEU A 375 24.23 14.73 4.83
N THR A 376 23.51 15.36 3.90
CA THR A 376 23.91 16.63 3.30
C THR A 376 22.78 17.63 3.45
N ILE A 377 23.08 18.82 4.00
CA ILE A 377 22.17 19.97 4.02
C ILE A 377 22.51 20.87 2.81
N PRO A 378 21.90 20.67 1.62
CA PRO A 378 22.21 21.47 0.44
C PRO A 378 21.72 22.92 0.53
N TYR A 379 20.67 23.18 1.29
CA TYR A 379 20.04 24.50 1.41
C TYR A 379 19.37 24.67 2.77
N THR A 380 19.58 25.81 3.42
CA THR A 380 19.12 26.09 4.79
C THR A 380 17.87 26.97 4.84
N GLY A 381 17.23 27.22 3.70
CA GLY A 381 16.00 28.04 3.64
C GLY A 381 16.21 29.54 3.88
N LYS A 382 17.42 29.99 4.21
CA LYS A 382 17.77 31.41 4.45
C LYS A 382 18.95 31.86 3.58
N TYR A 383 18.86 33.07 3.04
CA TYR A 383 20.00 33.80 2.49
C TYR A 383 21.07 33.95 3.60
N LYS A 384 22.21 33.25 3.44
CA LYS A 384 23.45 33.33 4.23
C LYS A 384 23.29 33.75 5.71
N ARG A 385 23.25 32.78 6.61
CA ARG A 385 23.50 33.03 8.04
C ARG A 385 25.02 33.04 8.26
N LYS A 386 25.60 34.16 8.71
CA LYS A 386 26.94 34.17 9.30
C LYS A 386 26.84 33.39 10.62
N VAL A 387 27.60 32.31 10.72
CA VAL A 387 27.85 31.57 11.97
C VAL A 387 28.64 32.48 12.91
#